data_AF-A0A8J6IGD2-F1
#
_entry.id   AF-A0A8J6IGD2-F1
#
_cell.length_a   1.000
_cell.length_b   1.000
_cell.length_c   1.000
_cell.angle_alpha   90.00
_cell.angle_beta   90.00
_cell.angle_gamma   90.00
#
_symmetry.space_group_name_H-M   'P 1'
#
loop_
_entity.id
_entity.type
_entity.pdbx_description
1 polymer ?
#
loop_
_entity_poly.entity_id
_entity_poly.type
_entity_poly.pdbx_seq_one_letter_code
_entity_poly.pdbx_strand_id
1 'polypeptide(L)'
;MSAYIPEFSPELEPDAPRPLVLTNDPLLLDDLLRLAAVAGAELEVAGDPWAVRRSWRNASLVLVGSDCASEVARRELPRRPATILVGRDPDDGSVWQLALAVGAEQVAILPDCEGWLGERLADAAEGPRAAGRTVC
;
A
#
# COMPACT_ATOMS: atom_id res chain seq x y z
N MET A 1 10.36 36.28 -33.00
CA MET A 1 11.05 36.09 -31.71
C MET A 1 9.96 35.76 -30.70
N SER A 2 9.65 34.48 -30.50
CA SER A 2 10.23 33.61 -29.44
C SER A 2 9.98 34.21 -28.04
N ALA A 3 9.33 33.54 -27.09
CA ALA A 3 9.25 32.10 -26.85
C ALA A 3 7.89 31.67 -26.29
N TYR A 4 7.50 30.46 -26.66
CA TYR A 4 6.51 29.63 -25.96
C TYR A 4 7.10 29.24 -24.60
N ILE A 5 6.42 29.60 -23.51
CA ILE A 5 6.62 29.02 -22.18
C ILE A 5 5.43 28.07 -22.00
N PRO A 6 5.61 26.74 -22.01
CA PRO A 6 4.59 25.87 -21.47
C PRO A 6 4.60 26.11 -19.95
N GLU A 7 3.55 26.75 -19.45
CA GLU A 7 3.20 26.67 -18.03
C GLU A 7 2.91 25.19 -17.78
N PHE A 8 3.88 24.47 -17.22
CA PHE A 8 3.70 23.12 -16.71
C PHE A 8 2.66 23.20 -15.60
N SER A 9 1.38 23.13 -15.98
CA SER A 9 0.30 22.84 -15.07
C SER A 9 0.41 21.34 -14.83
N PRO A 10 0.77 20.86 -13.61
CA PRO A 10 0.36 19.53 -13.24
C PRO A 10 -1.16 19.60 -13.18
N GLU A 11 -1.82 19.36 -14.31
CA GLU A 11 -3.13 18.72 -14.29
C GLU A 11 -2.94 17.58 -13.31
N LEU A 12 -3.59 17.69 -12.15
CA LEU A 12 -3.58 16.67 -11.12
C LEU A 12 -4.11 15.41 -11.81
N GLU A 13 -3.18 14.62 -12.34
CA GLU A 13 -3.41 13.26 -12.80
C GLU A 13 -4.30 12.63 -11.72
N PRO A 14 -5.50 12.14 -12.08
CA PRO A 14 -6.50 11.72 -11.11
C PRO A 14 -5.83 10.81 -10.11
N ASP A 15 -5.73 11.27 -8.83
CA ASP A 15 -4.88 10.70 -7.77
C ASP A 15 -4.61 9.21 -8.02
N ALA A 16 -3.49 8.94 -8.70
CA ALA A 16 -3.22 7.60 -9.18
C ALA A 16 -3.25 6.68 -7.96
N PRO A 17 -3.92 5.52 -8.03
CA PRO A 17 -4.19 4.71 -6.85
C PRO A 17 -2.88 4.42 -6.11
N ARG A 18 -2.69 5.03 -4.94
CA ARG A 18 -1.46 4.94 -4.14
C ARG A 18 -1.53 3.73 -3.21
N PRO A 19 -0.39 3.12 -2.84
CA PRO A 19 -0.40 2.13 -1.77
C PRO A 19 -0.82 2.79 -0.44
N LEU A 20 -1.79 2.20 0.25
CA LEU A 20 -2.28 2.67 1.55
C LEU A 20 -1.61 1.88 2.66
N VAL A 21 -1.18 2.57 3.71
CA VAL A 21 -0.61 1.97 4.93
C VAL A 21 -1.51 2.26 6.13
N LEU A 22 -1.79 1.22 6.90
CA LEU A 22 -2.45 1.29 8.21
C LEU A 22 -1.52 0.69 9.27
N THR A 23 -0.86 1.54 10.05
CA THR A 23 -0.10 1.13 11.22
C THR A 23 0.00 2.29 12.20
N ASN A 24 -0.02 2.00 13.49
CA ASN A 24 0.30 2.93 14.57
C ASN A 24 1.75 2.74 15.06
N ASP A 25 2.48 1.77 14.51
CA ASP A 25 3.88 1.49 14.85
C ASP A 25 4.79 2.39 14.01
N PRO A 26 5.43 3.42 14.61
CA PRO A 26 6.24 4.37 13.85
C PRO A 26 7.47 3.71 13.24
N LEU A 27 8.04 2.67 13.88
CA LEU A 27 9.22 1.99 13.35
C LEU A 27 8.86 1.18 12.11
N LEU A 28 7.73 0.48 12.14
CA LEU A 28 7.22 -0.21 10.96
C LEU A 28 6.90 0.79 9.84
N LEU A 29 6.29 1.92 10.18
CA LEU A 29 6.00 2.96 9.20
C LEU A 29 7.27 3.52 8.53
N ASP A 30 8.30 3.82 9.31
CA ASP A 30 9.62 4.27 8.79
C ASP A 30 10.22 3.23 7.84
N ASP A 31 10.17 1.94 8.19
CA ASP A 31 10.65 0.85 7.33
C ASP A 31 9.87 0.78 6.02
N LEU A 32 8.55 0.89 6.07
CA LEU A 32 7.69 0.89 4.89
C LEU A 32 7.93 2.10 3.99
N LEU A 33 8.06 3.30 4.57
CA LEU A 33 8.37 4.53 3.84
C LEU A 33 9.73 4.44 3.15
N ARG A 34 10.74 3.88 3.84
CA ARG A 34 12.06 3.63 3.28
C ARG A 34 12.00 2.66 2.10
N LEU A 35 11.29 1.54 2.23
CA LEU A 35 11.12 0.57 1.13
C LEU A 35 10.39 1.20 -0.07
N ALA A 36 9.34 1.98 0.18
CA ALA A 36 8.59 2.66 -0.85
C ALA A 36 9.44 3.70 -1.59
N ALA A 37 10.26 4.47 -0.88
CA ALA A 37 11.17 5.43 -1.48
C ALA A 37 12.18 4.75 -2.43
N VAL A 38 12.71 3.59 -2.05
CA VAL A 38 13.59 2.78 -2.91
C VAL A 38 12.84 2.25 -4.13
N ALA A 39 11.58 1.84 -3.94
CA ALA A 39 10.71 1.32 -4.99
C ALA A 39 10.10 2.41 -5.90
N GLY A 40 10.30 3.70 -5.60
CA GLY A 40 9.67 4.80 -6.32
C GLY A 40 8.15 4.91 -6.10
N ALA A 41 7.64 4.35 -5.00
CA ALA A 41 6.23 4.38 -4.63
C ALA A 41 5.93 5.50 -3.62
N GLU A 42 4.83 6.22 -3.82
CA GLU A 42 4.32 7.20 -2.85
C GLU A 42 3.24 6.56 -1.96
N LEU A 43 3.52 6.39 -0.67
CA LEU A 43 2.57 5.80 0.28
C LEU A 43 1.55 6.84 0.77
N GLU A 44 0.29 6.44 0.84
CA GLU A 44 -0.73 7.12 1.62
C GLU A 44 -0.79 6.49 3.02
N VAL A 45 -0.68 7.28 4.08
CA VAL A 45 -0.82 6.79 5.46
C VAL A 45 -2.22 7.10 5.97
N ALA A 46 -2.92 6.09 6.47
CA ALA A 46 -4.26 6.25 7.03
C ALA A 46 -4.24 7.07 8.32
N GLY A 47 -4.43 8.39 8.20
CA GLY A 47 -4.49 9.30 9.36
C GLY A 47 -5.89 9.48 9.95
N ASP A 48 -6.95 9.27 9.16
CA ASP A 48 -8.33 9.54 9.58
C ASP A 48 -9.26 8.31 9.43
N PRO A 49 -10.00 7.93 10.50
CA PRO A 49 -10.93 6.80 10.49
C PRO A 49 -12.06 6.87 9.46
N TRP A 50 -12.49 8.07 9.05
CA TRP A 50 -13.57 8.28 8.08
C TRP A 50 -13.04 8.26 6.64
N ALA A 51 -11.84 8.82 6.43
CA ALA A 51 -11.15 8.77 5.14
C ALA A 51 -10.72 7.34 4.77
N VAL A 52 -10.42 6.50 5.77
CA VAL A 52 -9.83 5.17 5.56
C VAL A 52 -10.64 4.28 4.63
N ARG A 53 -11.98 4.36 4.66
CA ARG A 53 -12.84 3.54 3.78
C ARG A 53 -12.73 3.92 2.31
N ARG A 54 -12.52 5.20 2.00
CA ARG A 54 -12.35 5.68 0.62
C ARG A 54 -10.96 5.32 0.12
N SER A 55 -9.92 5.63 0.89
CA SER A 55 -8.54 5.28 0.56
C SER A 55 -8.37 3.77 0.41
N TRP A 56 -8.98 2.97 1.30
CA TRP A 56 -8.97 1.51 1.22
C TRP A 56 -9.56 0.98 -0.09
N ARG A 57 -10.60 1.61 -0.64
CA ARG A 57 -11.22 1.15 -1.90
C ARG A 57 -10.40 1.56 -3.12
N ASN A 58 -9.75 2.70 -3.06
CA ASN A 58 -9.03 3.28 -4.20
C ASN A 58 -7.56 2.89 -4.25
N ALA A 59 -6.95 2.44 -3.14
CA ALA A 59 -5.52 2.14 -3.10
C ALA A 59 -5.12 1.11 -4.17
N SER A 60 -3.88 1.14 -4.65
CA SER A 60 -3.36 0.09 -5.54
C SER A 60 -2.95 -1.16 -4.77
N LEU A 61 -2.45 -0.95 -3.55
CA LEU A 61 -1.99 -1.96 -2.60
C LEU A 61 -2.37 -1.51 -1.19
N VAL A 62 -2.74 -2.43 -0.30
CA VAL A 62 -3.01 -2.10 1.10
C VAL A 62 -2.04 -2.86 2.00
N LEU A 63 -1.33 -2.12 2.83
CA LEU A 63 -0.44 -2.65 3.86
C LEU A 63 -1.07 -2.42 5.23
N VAL A 64 -1.28 -3.49 5.99
CA VAL A 64 -1.83 -3.44 7.34
C VAL A 64 -0.76 -3.93 8.31
N GLY A 65 -0.35 -3.10 9.26
CA GLY A 65 0.52 -3.52 10.35
C GLY A 65 -0.18 -4.52 11.28
N SER A 66 0.56 -5.48 11.83
CA SER A 66 0.03 -6.44 12.81
C SER A 66 -0.63 -5.77 14.01
N ASP A 67 -0.13 -4.59 14.40
CA ASP A 67 -0.67 -3.74 15.47
C ASP A 67 -2.09 -3.22 15.19
N CYS A 68 -2.43 -2.99 13.91
CA CYS A 68 -3.73 -2.49 13.48
C CYS A 68 -4.68 -3.60 13.00
N ALA A 69 -4.19 -4.82 12.76
CA ALA A 69 -4.95 -5.88 12.13
C ALA A 69 -6.25 -6.25 12.86
N SER A 70 -6.21 -6.30 14.19
CA SER A 70 -7.40 -6.56 15.01
C SER A 70 -8.47 -5.47 14.88
N GLU A 71 -8.03 -4.22 14.74
CA GLU A 71 -8.89 -3.04 14.64
C GLU A 71 -9.52 -2.97 13.24
N VAL A 72 -8.72 -3.25 12.20
CA VAL A 72 -9.17 -3.37 10.81
C VAL A 72 -10.18 -4.52 10.64
N ALA A 73 -9.91 -5.69 11.23
CA ALA A 73 -10.82 -6.84 11.16
C ALA A 73 -12.20 -6.51 11.77
N ARG A 74 -12.26 -5.72 12.85
CA ARG A 74 -13.51 -5.27 13.47
C ARG A 74 -14.28 -4.24 12.65
N ARG A 75 -13.62 -3.54 11.73
CA ARG A 75 -14.24 -2.47 10.90
C ARG A 75 -14.99 -2.99 9.68
N GLU A 76 -14.91 -4.30 9.43
CA GLU A 76 -15.57 -4.97 8.29
C GLU A 76 -15.34 -4.21 6.98
N LEU A 77 -14.08 -3.82 6.73
CA LEU A 77 -13.70 -3.18 5.49
C LEU A 77 -13.95 -4.16 4.32
N PRO A 78 -14.34 -3.66 3.14
CA PRO A 78 -14.60 -4.53 2.00
C PRO A 78 -13.35 -5.32 1.65
N ARG A 79 -13.48 -6.64 1.55
CA ARG A 79 -12.38 -7.51 1.13
C ARG A 79 -11.94 -7.12 -0.28
N ARG A 80 -10.63 -6.94 -0.46
CA ARG A 80 -10.04 -6.54 -1.73
C ARG A 80 -8.75 -7.32 -2.00
N PRO A 81 -8.44 -7.57 -3.28
CA PRO A 81 -7.14 -8.12 -3.64
C PRO A 81 -6.02 -7.11 -3.34
N ALA A 82 -4.79 -7.61 -3.27
CA ALA A 82 -3.60 -6.85 -2.92
C ALA A 82 -3.69 -6.22 -1.51
N THR A 83 -4.06 -7.04 -0.52
CA THR A 83 -3.94 -6.68 0.91
C THR A 83 -2.85 -7.52 1.55
N ILE A 84 -1.85 -6.88 2.14
CA ILE A 84 -0.70 -7.52 2.78
C ILE A 84 -0.72 -7.16 4.26
N LEU A 85 -0.68 -8.18 5.12
CA LEU A 85 -0.42 -7.98 6.54
C LEU A 85 1.10 -7.93 6.76
N VAL A 86 1.60 -6.89 7.42
CA VAL A 86 3.03 -6.70 7.69
C VAL A 86 3.27 -6.81 9.19
N GLY A 87 4.13 -7.76 9.57
CA GLY A 87 4.56 -7.98 10.94
C GLY A 87 6.07 -7.79 11.10
N ARG A 88 6.53 -7.76 12.35
CA ARG A 88 7.95 -7.75 12.70
C ARG A 88 8.39 -8.96 13.54
N ASP A 89 7.43 -9.75 14.00
CA ASP A 89 7.69 -10.94 14.81
C ASP A 89 7.30 -12.20 14.01
N PRO A 90 8.27 -13.02 13.57
CA PRO A 90 8.00 -14.26 12.84
C PRO A 90 7.42 -15.36 13.74
N ASP A 91 7.60 -15.29 15.05
CA ASP A 91 7.14 -16.29 16.02
C ASP A 91 5.70 -16.03 16.49
N ASP A 92 5.11 -14.88 16.12
CA ASP A 92 3.72 -14.57 16.41
C ASP A 92 2.77 -15.35 15.50
N GLY A 93 2.39 -16.56 15.94
CA GLY A 93 1.42 -17.40 15.25
C GLY A 93 0.02 -16.77 15.07
N SER A 94 -0.30 -15.68 15.79
CA SER A 94 -1.57 -14.97 15.63
C SER A 94 -1.61 -14.13 14.35
N VAL A 95 -0.44 -13.81 13.75
CA VAL A 95 -0.32 -13.02 12.52
C VAL A 95 -1.11 -13.65 11.36
N TRP A 96 -1.10 -14.98 11.26
CA TRP A 96 -1.83 -15.72 10.23
C TRP A 96 -3.35 -15.68 10.46
N GLN A 97 -3.79 -15.74 11.70
CA GLN A 97 -5.21 -15.63 12.04
C GLN A 97 -5.73 -14.21 11.77
N LEU A 98 -4.92 -13.20 12.11
CA LEU A 98 -5.22 -11.79 11.83
C LEU A 98 -5.26 -11.51 10.33
N ALA A 99 -4.35 -12.11 9.55
CA ALA A 99 -4.35 -12.00 8.10
C ALA A 99 -5.66 -12.51 7.50
N LEU A 100 -6.14 -13.68 7.96
CA LEU A 100 -7.43 -14.22 7.54
C LEU A 100 -8.61 -13.32 7.93
N ALA A 101 -8.60 -12.78 9.16
CA ALA A 101 -9.66 -11.92 9.67
C ALA A 101 -9.74 -10.58 8.90
N VAL A 102 -8.60 -10.01 8.54
CA VAL A 102 -8.50 -8.80 7.70
C VAL A 102 -8.80 -9.11 6.22
N GLY A 103 -8.70 -10.37 5.82
CA GLY A 103 -8.80 -10.80 4.42
C GLY A 103 -7.55 -10.51 3.61
N ALA A 104 -6.39 -10.39 4.28
CA ALA A 104 -5.08 -10.26 3.65
C ALA A 104 -4.78 -11.48 2.78
N GLU A 105 -4.25 -11.23 1.58
CA GLU A 105 -3.85 -12.28 0.65
C GLU A 105 -2.45 -12.81 0.97
N GLN A 106 -1.62 -11.97 1.57
CA GLN A 106 -0.21 -12.25 1.83
C GLN A 106 0.19 -11.70 3.20
N VAL A 107 1.21 -12.33 3.79
CA VAL A 107 1.84 -11.88 5.04
C VAL A 107 3.31 -11.64 4.77
N ALA A 108 3.83 -10.49 5.19
CA ALA A 108 5.24 -10.15 5.12
C ALA A 108 5.79 -9.91 6.52
N ILE A 109 6.89 -10.59 6.85
CA ILE A 109 7.60 -10.37 8.12
C ILE A 109 8.89 -9.63 7.81
N LEU A 110 9.08 -8.46 8.43
CA LEU A 110 10.30 -7.67 8.29
C LEU A 110 11.30 -8.04 9.40
N PRO A 111 12.62 -8.08 9.08
CA PRO A 111 13.23 -7.61 7.83
C PRO A 111 13.29 -8.66 6.69
N ASP A 112 12.95 -9.92 6.94
CA ASP A 112 13.15 -11.03 5.98
C ASP A 112 12.47 -10.81 4.61
N CYS A 113 11.33 -10.12 4.60
CA CYS A 113 10.53 -9.87 3.40
C CYS A 113 10.74 -8.48 2.77
N GLU A 114 11.74 -7.69 3.19
CA GLU A 114 11.97 -6.33 2.67
C GLU A 114 12.07 -6.28 1.14
N GLY A 115 12.87 -7.15 0.52
CA GLY A 115 13.05 -7.16 -0.94
C GLY A 115 11.77 -7.50 -1.70
N TRP A 116 11.06 -8.53 -1.24
CA TRP A 116 9.78 -8.94 -1.82
C TRP A 116 8.71 -7.84 -1.67
N LEU A 117 8.67 -7.15 -0.52
CA LEU A 117 7.74 -6.06 -0.27
C LEU A 117 8.08 -4.84 -1.13
N GLY A 118 9.36 -4.56 -1.36
CA GLY A 118 9.83 -3.54 -2.30
C GLY A 118 9.36 -3.80 -3.74
N GLU A 119 9.45 -5.04 -4.22
CA GLU A 119 8.91 -5.42 -5.54
C GLU A 119 7.41 -5.18 -5.64
N ARG A 120 6.64 -5.57 -4.61
CA ARG A 120 5.18 -5.33 -4.57
C ARG A 120 4.84 -3.84 -4.56
N LEU A 121 5.63 -3.03 -3.88
CA LEU A 121 5.47 -1.57 -3.87
C LEU A 121 5.76 -0.96 -5.24
N ALA A 122 6.81 -1.41 -5.92
CA ALA A 122 7.13 -0.97 -7.29
C ALA A 122 6.01 -1.36 -8.27
N ASP A 123 5.54 -2.62 -8.20
CA ASP A 123 4.41 -3.09 -9.00
C ASP A 123 3.14 -2.24 -8.76
N ALA A 124 2.89 -1.83 -7.51
CA ALA A 124 1.74 -1.02 -7.14
C ALA A 124 1.85 0.44 -7.60
N ALA A 125 3.07 0.99 -7.67
CA ALA A 125 3.33 2.34 -8.17
C ALA A 125 3.10 2.46 -9.69
N GLU A 126 3.34 1.38 -10.43
CA GLU A 126 3.09 1.33 -11.88
C GLU A 126 1.59 1.19 -12.23
N GLY A 127 0.73 0.96 -11.23
CA GLY A 127 -0.70 0.76 -11.41
C GLY A 127 -1.06 -0.56 -12.10
N PRO A 128 -2.36 -0.91 -12.23
CA PRO A 128 -2.74 -2.09 -12.97
C PRO A 128 -2.25 -1.93 -14.42
N ARG A 129 -1.25 -2.73 -14.82
CA ARG A 129 -0.75 -2.79 -16.20
C ARG A 129 -1.96 -3.06 -17.09
N ALA A 130 -2.46 -2.02 -17.77
CA ALA A 130 -3.44 -2.19 -18.83
C ALA A 130 -2.82 -3.18 -19.80
N ALA A 131 -3.44 -4.35 -19.94
CA ALA A 131 -2.97 -5.42 -20.81
C ALA A 131 -2.56 -4.80 -22.15
N GLY A 132 -1.28 -4.98 -22.49
CA GLY A 132 -0.65 -4.27 -23.60
C GLY A 132 -1.54 -4.28 -24.84
N ARG A 133 -1.86 -3.11 -25.36
CA ARG A 133 -2.37 -3.00 -26.73
C ARG A 133 -1.24 -3.40 -27.65
N THR A 134 -1.22 -4.68 -28.06
CA THR A 134 -0.53 -5.08 -29.27
C THR A 134 -1.24 -4.38 -30.42
N VAL A 135 -0.68 -3.26 -30.88
CA VAL A 135 -1.01 -2.70 -32.19
C VAL A 135 -0.22 -3.51 -33.22
N CYS A 136 -0.95 -4.36 -33.94
CA CYS A 136 -0.50 -5.00 -35.17
C CYS A 136 -0.48 -3.99 -36.32
#